data_AF-A0A164L4B9-F1
#
_entry.id   AF-A0A164L4B9-F1
#
_cell.length_a   1.000
_cell.length_b   1.000
_cell.length_c   1.000
_cell.angle_alpha   90.00
_cell.angle_beta   90.00
_cell.angle_gamma   90.00
#
_symmetry.space_group_name_H-M   'P 1'
#
loop_
_entity.id
_entity.type
_entity.pdbx_description
1 polymer ?
#
loop_
_entity_poly.entity_id
_entity_poly.type
_entity_poly.pdbx_seq_one_letter_code
_entity_poly.pdbx_strand_id
1 'polypeptide(L)'
;MPPRHQLTDAERARVQYVRDEKKQCLDQEVQRQTQYEETRRARLDVEAQRRKENRAQDEIQQAWLQQQALRQQALREEENEEERRARLRDQAKRQQAVRSTETANERRTEEDRASRIMVDAMRHQVLRVQQTVEERMSRAMVDRLRHQMRLVDETHEEVEVRREINRQHTVNYRAAEKEEEREERRAENQFQMELLREEREENEKLLRAMNALEHAEIILAACKTLASEDRVLLHDCGKMTVTCGECNARNLQGERPTDNKFTQCWVKGKVILPTPKECPHPLVELLQNDHPKAIAFMTKIRNYNSAHAFASLVANISSPPRRGPYCFRIHGQVYHNTKPFGPNTNNLRYADLYFVDAAQASEFRALSTSNGGCCRNLMEELDAMLREKNSYVAIYKIMLQVLEEEYR
;
A
#
# COMPACT_ATOMS: atom_id res chain seq x y z
N MET A 1 74.08 2.11 34.11
CA MET A 1 75.18 1.93 33.14
C MET A 1 74.68 1.04 32.01
N PRO A 2 75.07 1.24 30.73
CA PRO A 2 76.33 1.83 30.30
C PRO A 2 76.24 3.36 30.14
N PRO A 3 77.34 4.09 30.41
CA PRO A 3 77.37 5.53 30.27
C PRO A 3 77.31 5.88 28.78
N ARG A 4 76.29 6.66 28.39
CA ARG A 4 76.21 7.31 27.08
C ARG A 4 77.53 8.01 26.83
N HIS A 5 78.21 7.64 25.74
CA HIS A 5 79.38 8.35 25.23
C HIS A 5 78.98 9.82 25.09
N GLN A 6 79.41 10.65 26.04
CA GLN A 6 79.16 12.07 26.00
C GLN A 6 80.11 12.63 24.95
N LEU A 7 79.53 13.00 23.79
CA LEU A 7 80.24 13.72 22.74
C LEU A 7 80.96 14.90 23.39
N THR A 8 82.26 14.98 23.15
CA THR A 8 83.09 16.11 23.55
C THR A 8 82.50 17.40 22.99
N ASP A 9 82.76 18.55 23.63
CA ASP A 9 82.18 19.82 23.17
C ASP A 9 82.61 20.16 21.73
N ALA A 10 83.78 19.69 21.31
CA ALA A 10 84.25 19.76 19.93
C ALA A 10 83.41 18.89 18.96
N GLU A 11 82.99 17.69 19.37
CA GLU A 11 82.13 16.83 18.54
C GLU A 11 80.70 17.35 18.46
N ARG A 12 80.15 17.90 19.56
CA ARG A 12 78.85 18.60 19.54
C ARG A 12 78.87 19.81 18.63
N ALA A 13 79.94 20.61 18.67
CA ALA A 13 80.13 21.74 17.77
C ALA A 13 80.21 21.30 16.31
N ARG A 14 80.89 20.18 15.99
CA ARG A 14 80.94 19.62 14.63
C ARG A 14 79.57 19.13 14.14
N VAL A 15 78.81 18.42 14.97
CA VAL A 15 77.46 17.94 14.60
C VAL A 15 76.52 19.12 14.38
N GLN A 16 76.60 20.16 15.24
CA GLN A 16 75.82 21.38 15.09
C GLN A 16 76.20 22.13 13.81
N TYR A 17 77.49 22.28 13.52
CA TYR A 17 78.01 22.88 12.30
C TYR A 17 77.48 22.15 11.04
N VAL A 18 77.57 20.82 10.99
CA VAL A 18 77.07 20.02 9.86
C VAL A 18 75.54 20.12 9.72
N ARG A 19 74.81 20.22 10.84
CA ARG A 19 73.35 20.40 10.83
C ARG A 19 72.97 21.77 10.29
N ASP A 20 73.69 22.81 10.70
CA ASP A 20 73.48 24.18 10.28
C ASP A 20 73.85 24.36 8.79
N GLU A 21 74.94 23.75 8.31
CA GLU A 21 75.28 23.68 6.87
C GLU A 21 74.20 22.95 6.05
N LYS A 22 73.70 21.79 6.52
CA LYS A 22 72.63 21.06 5.82
C LYS A 22 71.33 21.86 5.77
N LYS A 23 70.99 22.55 6.86
CA LYS A 23 69.82 23.44 6.91
C LYS A 23 69.99 24.60 5.93
N GLN A 24 71.17 25.21 5.89
CA GLN A 24 71.48 26.30 4.96
C GLN A 24 71.42 25.84 3.50
N CYS A 25 71.85 24.62 3.18
CA CYS A 25 71.73 24.03 1.85
C CYS A 25 70.26 23.76 1.46
N LEU A 26 69.45 23.25 2.39
CA LEU A 26 68.01 23.03 2.18
C LEU A 26 67.25 24.34 1.98
N ASP A 27 67.55 25.35 2.81
CA ASP A 27 66.94 26.69 2.71
C ASP A 27 67.28 27.35 1.37
N GLN A 28 68.52 27.19 0.89
CA GLN A 28 68.93 27.65 -0.44
C GLN A 28 68.18 26.92 -1.57
N GLU A 29 67.94 25.61 -1.45
CA GLU A 29 67.22 24.84 -2.47
C GLU A 29 65.73 25.19 -2.50
N VAL A 30 65.08 25.34 -1.34
CA VAL A 30 63.70 25.83 -1.24
C VAL A 30 63.59 27.23 -1.83
N GLN A 31 64.56 28.11 -1.56
CA GLN A 31 64.58 29.46 -2.12
C GLN A 31 64.72 29.45 -3.65
N ARG A 32 65.52 28.55 -4.21
CA ARG A 32 65.62 28.34 -5.68
C ARG A 32 64.32 27.80 -6.27
N GLN A 33 63.65 26.85 -5.61
CA GLN A 33 62.38 26.30 -6.06
C GLN A 33 61.26 27.35 -6.03
N THR A 34 61.18 28.14 -4.96
CA THR A 34 60.22 29.25 -4.85
C THR A 34 60.49 30.30 -5.93
N GLN A 35 61.75 30.68 -6.14
CA GLN A 35 62.12 31.59 -7.24
C GLN A 35 61.76 31.02 -8.61
N TYR A 36 61.95 29.72 -8.84
CA TYR A 36 61.56 29.05 -10.09
C TYR A 36 60.03 29.07 -10.28
N GLU A 37 59.24 28.80 -9.24
CA GLU A 37 57.78 28.85 -9.30
C GLU A 37 57.26 30.27 -9.51
N GLU A 38 57.83 31.27 -8.85
CA GLU A 38 57.51 32.68 -9.04
C GLU A 38 57.84 33.13 -10.46
N THR A 39 59.01 32.76 -10.97
CA THR A 39 59.41 33.05 -12.36
C THR A 39 58.52 32.31 -13.36
N ARG A 40 58.04 31.10 -13.03
CA ARG A 40 57.06 30.37 -13.84
C ARG A 40 55.69 31.06 -13.83
N ARG A 41 55.20 31.50 -12.67
CA ARG A 41 53.94 32.25 -12.52
C ARG A 41 53.99 33.56 -13.29
N ALA A 42 55.04 34.35 -13.11
CA ALA A 42 55.23 35.61 -13.83
C ALA A 42 55.23 35.42 -15.37
N ARG A 43 55.88 34.36 -15.87
CA ARG A 43 55.83 34.02 -17.31
C ARG A 43 54.42 33.66 -17.78
N LEU A 44 53.68 32.87 -17.00
CA LEU A 44 52.30 32.50 -17.32
C LEU A 44 51.34 33.70 -17.27
N ASP A 45 51.54 34.63 -16.33
CA ASP A 45 50.75 35.85 -16.21
C ASP A 45 50.98 36.78 -17.40
N VAL A 46 52.24 36.97 -17.81
CA VAL A 46 52.58 37.74 -19.02
C VAL A 46 51.97 37.08 -20.27
N GLU A 47 52.03 35.76 -20.38
CA GLU A 47 51.41 35.03 -21.49
C GLU A 47 49.88 35.13 -21.48
N ALA A 48 49.26 35.06 -20.30
CA ALA A 48 47.82 35.24 -20.15
C ALA A 48 47.37 36.66 -20.53
N GLN A 49 48.15 37.68 -20.14
CA GLN A 49 47.90 39.08 -20.49
C GLN A 49 47.96 39.28 -22.01
N ARG A 50 49.01 38.76 -22.66
CA ARG A 50 49.17 38.82 -24.12
C ARG A 50 48.03 38.10 -24.85
N ARG A 51 47.58 36.95 -24.33
CA ARG A 51 46.41 36.23 -24.88
C ARG A 51 45.11 37.01 -24.71
N LYS A 52 44.97 37.77 -23.61
CA LYS A 52 43.80 38.63 -23.36
C LYS A 52 43.76 39.80 -24.33
N GLU A 53 44.90 40.44 -24.57
CA GLU A 53 45.04 41.52 -25.55
C GLU A 53 44.76 41.04 -26.98
N ASN A 54 45.32 39.90 -27.39
CA ASN A 54 45.06 39.33 -28.71
C ASN A 54 43.60 38.88 -28.93
N ARG A 55 42.86 38.53 -27.86
CA ARG A 55 41.43 38.18 -27.93
C ARG A 55 40.51 39.38 -28.02
N ALA A 56 40.99 40.61 -27.78
CA ALA A 56 40.18 41.82 -27.86
C ALA A 56 39.90 42.27 -29.32
N GLN A 57 40.47 41.57 -30.31
CA GLN A 57 40.20 41.78 -31.73
C GLN A 57 39.06 40.86 -32.17
N ASP A 58 37.89 41.42 -32.48
CA ASP A 58 36.64 40.69 -32.71
C ASP A 58 36.72 39.59 -33.79
N GLU A 59 37.43 39.85 -34.90
CA GLU A 59 37.59 38.88 -36.00
C GLU A 59 38.42 37.65 -35.59
N ILE A 60 39.48 37.88 -34.81
CA ILE A 60 40.33 36.82 -34.25
C ILE A 60 39.58 36.05 -33.16
N GLN A 61 38.74 36.73 -32.38
CA GLN A 61 37.89 36.10 -31.38
C GLN A 61 36.87 35.16 -32.04
N GLN A 62 36.20 35.58 -33.11
CA GLN A 62 35.23 34.74 -33.82
C GLN A 62 35.88 33.51 -34.48
N ALA A 63 36.99 33.69 -35.20
CA ALA A 63 37.71 32.59 -35.83
C ALA A 63 38.23 31.58 -34.78
N TRP A 64 38.70 32.07 -33.63
CA TRP A 64 39.13 31.22 -32.53
C TRP A 64 37.98 30.41 -31.92
N LEU A 65 36.81 31.04 -31.68
CA LEU A 65 35.62 30.37 -31.16
C LEU A 65 35.13 29.28 -32.13
N GLN A 66 35.13 29.56 -33.43
CA GLN A 66 34.77 28.58 -34.46
C GLN A 66 35.73 27.38 -34.45
N GLN A 67 37.05 27.62 -34.46
CA GLN A 67 38.02 26.52 -34.38
C GLN A 67 37.91 25.74 -33.07
N GLN A 68 37.63 26.41 -31.96
CA GLN A 68 37.42 25.74 -30.67
C GLN A 68 36.17 24.87 -30.70
N ALA A 69 35.07 25.35 -31.29
CA ALA A 69 33.84 24.58 -31.46
C ALA A 69 34.08 23.32 -32.30
N LEU A 70 34.79 23.45 -33.43
CA LEU A 70 35.16 22.32 -34.29
C LEU A 70 36.02 21.29 -33.56
N ARG A 71 37.05 21.74 -32.82
CA ARG A 71 37.86 20.83 -31.99
C ARG A 71 37.03 20.11 -30.94
N GLN A 72 36.11 20.80 -30.27
CA GLN A 72 35.23 20.15 -29.31
C GLN A 72 34.27 19.17 -29.98
N GLN A 73 33.79 19.46 -31.18
CA GLN A 73 32.93 18.55 -31.93
C GLN A 73 33.67 17.26 -32.30
N ALA A 74 34.90 17.35 -32.82
CA ALA A 74 35.72 16.18 -33.11
C ALA A 74 35.95 15.30 -31.87
N LEU A 75 36.29 15.92 -30.73
CA LEU A 75 36.42 15.21 -29.45
C LEU A 75 35.12 14.57 -28.95
N ARG A 76 33.95 15.08 -29.36
CA ARG A 76 32.62 14.52 -29.00
C ARG A 76 32.23 13.35 -29.89
N GLU A 77 32.70 13.33 -31.12
CA GLU A 77 32.48 12.26 -32.10
C GLU A 77 33.35 11.04 -31.77
N GLU A 78 34.57 11.26 -31.27
CA GLU A 78 35.48 10.20 -30.82
C GLU A 78 35.17 9.67 -29.40
N GLU A 79 34.26 10.31 -28.65
CA GLU A 79 33.92 9.98 -27.25
C GLU A 79 33.21 8.62 -27.14
N ASN A 80 33.75 7.72 -26.31
CA ASN A 80 33.09 6.43 -26.05
C ASN A 80 31.86 6.59 -25.13
N GLU A 81 31.07 5.53 -24.98
CA GLU A 81 29.81 5.61 -24.22
C GLU A 81 30.02 5.91 -22.72
N GLU A 82 31.12 5.43 -22.14
CA GLU A 82 31.45 5.66 -20.73
C GLU A 82 31.91 7.08 -20.47
N GLU A 83 32.79 7.62 -21.32
CA GLU A 83 33.27 9.00 -21.32
C GLU A 83 32.09 9.96 -21.50
N ARG A 84 31.20 9.68 -22.45
CA ARG A 84 29.97 10.45 -22.67
C ARG A 84 29.09 10.47 -21.43
N ARG A 85 28.89 9.31 -20.77
CA ARG A 85 28.12 9.23 -19.52
C ARG A 85 28.81 9.96 -18.38
N ALA A 86 30.13 9.90 -18.26
CA ALA A 86 30.89 10.61 -17.23
C ALA A 86 30.78 12.12 -17.41
N ARG A 87 30.97 12.62 -18.64
CA ARG A 87 30.80 14.04 -18.97
C ARG A 87 29.39 14.54 -18.69
N LEU A 88 28.37 13.82 -19.12
CA LEU A 88 26.98 14.23 -18.88
C LEU A 88 26.66 14.28 -17.38
N ARG A 89 27.21 13.34 -16.59
CA ARG A 89 27.12 13.37 -15.12
C ARG A 89 27.81 14.61 -14.53
N ASP A 90 29.00 14.95 -14.97
CA ASP A 90 29.72 16.14 -14.49
C ASP A 90 29.04 17.44 -14.92
N GLN A 91 28.50 17.49 -16.14
CA GLN A 91 27.69 18.61 -16.62
C GLN A 91 26.44 18.79 -15.75
N ALA A 92 25.74 17.70 -15.42
CA ALA A 92 24.57 17.73 -14.54
C ALA A 92 24.93 18.25 -13.14
N LYS A 93 26.04 17.77 -12.55
CA LYS A 93 26.53 18.26 -11.25
C LYS A 93 26.84 19.76 -11.27
N ARG A 94 27.51 20.26 -12.33
CA ARG A 94 27.79 21.69 -12.48
C ARG A 94 26.51 22.51 -12.58
N GLN A 95 25.54 22.05 -13.38
CA GLN A 95 24.25 22.72 -13.49
C GLN A 95 23.48 22.71 -12.17
N GLN A 96 23.54 21.62 -11.41
CA GLN A 96 22.94 21.54 -10.08
C GLN A 96 23.58 22.54 -9.11
N ALA A 97 24.91 22.64 -9.09
CA ALA A 97 25.62 23.60 -8.26
C ALA A 97 25.24 25.05 -8.58
N VAL A 98 25.16 25.40 -9.87
CA VAL A 98 24.68 26.72 -10.31
C VAL A 98 23.26 27.00 -9.79
N ARG A 99 22.33 26.04 -9.98
CA ARG A 99 20.95 26.18 -9.49
C ARG A 99 20.88 26.34 -7.97
N SER A 100 21.70 25.62 -7.20
CA SER A 100 21.73 25.74 -5.74
C SER A 100 22.30 27.07 -5.25
N THR A 101 23.23 27.67 -5.99
CA THR A 101 23.75 29.02 -5.65
C THR A 101 22.77 30.12 -5.99
N GLU A 102 21.93 29.93 -7.01
CA GLU A 102 20.87 30.88 -7.37
C GLU A 102 19.74 30.93 -6.34
N THR A 103 19.38 29.79 -5.74
CA THR A 103 18.45 29.70 -4.59
C THR A 103 19.01 30.28 -3.29
N ALA A 104 20.31 30.57 -3.18
CA ALA A 104 20.87 31.20 -1.98
C ALA A 104 20.79 32.74 -1.98
N ASN A 105 20.61 33.37 -3.16
CA ASN A 105 20.60 34.83 -3.36
C ASN A 105 19.16 35.36 -3.61
N GLU A 106 18.21 35.03 -2.74
CA GLU A 106 16.76 35.00 -3.00
C GLU A 106 15.96 36.32 -2.88
N ARG A 107 16.46 37.50 -3.30
CA ARG A 107 15.58 38.68 -3.50
C ARG A 107 15.73 39.43 -4.82
N ARG A 108 16.67 39.02 -5.68
CA ARG A 108 16.81 39.52 -7.05
C ARG A 108 16.50 38.45 -8.11
N THR A 109 16.16 37.23 -7.71
CA THR A 109 16.26 36.02 -8.56
C THR A 109 14.96 35.22 -8.72
N GLU A 110 13.88 35.56 -8.01
CA GLU A 110 12.59 34.85 -8.14
C GLU A 110 11.92 35.16 -9.48
N GLU A 111 12.00 36.42 -9.93
CA GLU A 111 11.61 36.85 -11.27
C GLU A 111 12.45 36.17 -12.35
N ASP A 112 13.78 36.14 -12.22
CA ASP A 112 14.67 35.45 -13.17
C ASP A 112 14.41 33.93 -13.22
N ARG A 113 14.05 33.32 -12.09
CA ARG A 113 13.64 31.91 -12.03
C ARG A 113 12.30 31.71 -12.72
N ALA A 114 11.31 32.56 -12.45
CA ALA A 114 10.01 32.53 -13.09
C ALA A 114 10.11 32.74 -14.60
N SER A 115 10.92 33.71 -15.06
CA SER A 115 11.19 33.96 -16.48
C SER A 115 11.85 32.76 -17.15
N ARG A 116 12.81 32.09 -16.50
CA ARG A 116 13.44 30.87 -17.06
C ARG A 116 12.45 29.72 -17.18
N ILE A 117 11.62 29.49 -16.17
CA ILE A 117 10.56 28.46 -16.21
C ILE A 117 9.54 28.81 -17.31
N MET A 118 9.16 30.07 -17.44
CA MET A 118 8.25 30.54 -18.46
C MET A 118 8.81 30.35 -19.87
N VAL A 119 10.07 30.72 -20.11
CA VAL A 119 10.75 30.52 -21.40
C VAL A 119 10.84 29.02 -21.74
N ASP A 120 11.16 28.17 -20.77
CA ASP A 120 11.20 26.72 -20.96
C ASP A 120 9.80 26.14 -21.25
N ALA A 121 8.77 26.61 -20.55
CA ALA A 121 7.39 26.23 -20.80
C ALA A 121 6.94 26.62 -22.21
N MET A 122 7.27 27.84 -22.67
CA MET A 122 6.97 28.30 -24.03
C MET A 122 7.71 27.47 -25.08
N ARG A 123 9.00 27.15 -24.87
CA ARG A 123 9.75 26.27 -25.78
C ARG A 123 9.09 24.89 -25.89
N HIS A 124 8.73 24.28 -24.76
CA HIS A 124 8.03 23.01 -24.77
C HIS A 124 6.66 23.12 -25.46
N GLN A 125 5.92 24.22 -25.27
CA GLN A 125 4.64 24.42 -25.95
C GLN A 125 4.80 24.44 -27.47
N VAL A 126 5.79 25.17 -28.00
CA VAL A 126 6.09 25.20 -29.45
C VAL A 126 6.41 23.81 -29.96
N LEU A 127 7.27 23.06 -29.26
CA LEU A 127 7.60 21.68 -29.63
C LEU A 127 6.37 20.78 -29.62
N ARG A 128 5.49 20.89 -28.61
CA ARG A 128 4.25 20.10 -28.50
C ARG A 128 3.26 20.37 -29.64
N VAL A 129 3.22 21.60 -30.15
CA VAL A 129 2.35 21.97 -31.28
C VAL A 129 2.89 21.39 -32.59
N GLN A 130 4.22 21.31 -32.74
CA GLN A 130 4.87 20.77 -33.93
C GLN A 130 4.95 19.23 -33.95
N GLN A 131 4.62 18.56 -32.83
CA GLN A 131 4.68 17.11 -32.71
C GLN A 131 3.72 16.40 -33.67
N THR A 132 4.22 15.34 -34.30
CA THR A 132 3.38 14.40 -35.03
C THR A 132 2.49 13.59 -34.07
N VAL A 133 1.48 12.91 -34.61
CA VAL A 133 0.60 12.04 -33.81
C VAL A 133 1.39 10.88 -33.18
N GLU A 134 2.35 10.31 -33.91
CA GLU A 134 3.21 9.22 -33.44
C GLU A 134 4.13 9.65 -32.30
N GLU A 135 4.75 10.83 -32.41
CA GLU A 135 5.59 11.40 -31.35
C GLU A 135 4.77 11.71 -30.10
N ARG A 136 3.54 12.21 -30.27
CA ARG A 136 2.61 12.48 -29.17
C ARG A 136 2.22 11.18 -28.45
N MET A 137 1.91 10.12 -29.21
CA MET A 137 1.58 8.81 -28.66
C MET A 137 2.77 8.20 -27.91
N SER A 138 3.96 8.25 -28.52
CA SER A 138 5.19 7.74 -27.92
C SER A 138 5.51 8.44 -26.60
N ARG A 139 5.39 9.77 -26.55
CA ARG A 139 5.54 10.52 -25.30
C ARG A 139 4.50 10.12 -24.26
N ALA A 140 3.22 10.04 -24.64
CA ALA A 140 2.14 9.66 -23.71
C ALA A 140 2.33 8.25 -23.15
N MET A 141 2.86 7.32 -23.97
CA MET A 141 3.20 5.97 -23.54
C MET A 141 4.34 5.98 -22.52
N VAL A 142 5.42 6.74 -22.79
CA VAL A 142 6.55 6.90 -21.86
C VAL A 142 6.09 7.53 -20.54
N ASP A 143 5.23 8.55 -20.58
CA ASP A 143 4.70 9.20 -19.38
C ASP A 143 3.82 8.24 -18.56
N ARG A 144 3.00 7.42 -19.24
CA ARG A 144 2.19 6.38 -18.59
C ARG A 144 3.06 5.32 -17.91
N LEU A 145 4.11 4.85 -18.59
CA LEU A 145 5.05 3.88 -18.03
C LEU A 145 5.79 4.44 -16.81
N ARG A 146 6.28 5.69 -16.89
CA ARG A 146 6.88 6.36 -15.73
C ARG A 146 5.90 6.49 -14.56
N HIS A 147 4.63 6.78 -14.84
CA HIS A 147 3.62 6.84 -13.78
C HIS A 147 3.37 5.46 -13.16
N GLN A 148 3.26 4.40 -13.96
CA GLN A 148 3.11 3.03 -13.46
C GLN A 148 4.29 2.60 -12.61
N MET A 149 5.53 2.90 -13.02
CA MET A 149 6.72 2.62 -12.22
C MET A 149 6.65 3.32 -10.86
N ARG A 150 6.26 4.61 -10.82
CA ARG A 150 6.07 5.32 -9.54
C ARG A 150 5.01 4.65 -8.67
N LEU A 151 3.89 4.20 -9.24
CA LEU A 151 2.81 3.54 -8.49
C LEU A 151 3.25 2.19 -7.89
N VAL A 152 4.22 1.50 -8.49
CA VAL A 152 4.74 0.21 -7.99
C VAL A 152 5.68 0.44 -6.79
N ASP A 153 6.48 1.51 -6.84
CA ASP A 153 7.43 1.86 -5.77
C ASP A 153 6.80 2.70 -4.64
N GLU A 154 5.52 3.07 -4.76
CA GLU A 154 4.80 3.89 -3.79
C GLU A 154 4.67 3.20 -2.42
N THR A 155 5.04 3.93 -1.37
CA THR A 155 4.80 3.53 0.03
C THR A 155 3.32 3.68 0.40
N HIS A 156 2.88 3.00 1.48
CA HIS A 156 1.48 3.08 1.93
C HIS A 156 1.03 4.52 2.23
N GLU A 157 1.89 5.32 2.84
CA GLU A 157 1.62 6.74 3.14
C GLU A 157 1.46 7.56 1.85
N GLU A 158 2.33 7.37 0.86
CA GLU A 158 2.25 8.04 -0.44
C GLU A 158 0.97 7.67 -1.21
N VAL A 159 0.53 6.40 -1.12
CA VAL A 159 -0.74 5.95 -1.71
C VAL A 159 -1.92 6.70 -1.10
N GLU A 160 -1.96 6.84 0.23
CA GLU A 160 -3.05 7.54 0.91
C GLU A 160 -3.05 9.05 0.59
N VAL A 161 -1.87 9.69 0.56
CA VAL A 161 -1.75 11.09 0.13
C VAL A 161 -2.23 11.26 -1.31
N ARG A 162 -1.82 10.40 -2.25
CA ARG A 162 -2.29 10.44 -3.65
C ARG A 162 -3.81 10.27 -3.75
N ARG A 163 -4.37 9.31 -3.00
CA ARG A 163 -5.83 9.09 -2.96
C ARG A 163 -6.56 10.32 -2.42
N GLU A 164 -6.04 10.94 -1.38
CA GLU A 164 -6.61 12.15 -0.79
C GLU A 164 -6.56 13.33 -1.77
N ILE A 165 -5.42 13.55 -2.41
CA ILE A 165 -5.27 14.56 -3.46
C ILE A 165 -6.30 14.31 -4.58
N ASN A 166 -6.43 13.08 -5.07
CA ASN A 166 -7.42 12.73 -6.10
C ASN A 166 -8.87 12.94 -5.63
N ARG A 167 -9.18 12.64 -4.37
CA ARG A 167 -10.49 12.92 -3.75
C ARG A 167 -10.76 14.43 -3.75
N GLN A 168 -9.81 15.23 -3.27
CA GLN A 168 -9.93 16.68 -3.21
C GLN A 168 -10.06 17.31 -4.59
N HIS A 169 -9.26 16.87 -5.57
CA HIS A 169 -9.38 17.31 -6.96
C HIS A 169 -10.77 17.03 -7.52
N THR A 170 -11.33 15.85 -7.25
CA THR A 170 -12.68 15.47 -7.71
C THR A 170 -13.76 16.34 -7.05
N VAL A 171 -13.64 16.63 -5.75
CA VAL A 171 -14.56 17.51 -5.02
C VAL A 171 -14.49 18.93 -5.58
N ASN A 172 -13.29 19.47 -5.75
CA ASN A 172 -13.09 20.82 -6.28
C ASN A 172 -13.63 20.94 -7.71
N TYR A 173 -13.39 19.94 -8.56
CA TYR A 173 -13.95 19.89 -9.90
C TYR A 173 -15.48 19.89 -9.88
N ARG A 174 -16.11 19.03 -9.06
CA ARG A 174 -17.57 18.97 -8.91
C ARG A 174 -18.19 20.25 -8.35
N ALA A 175 -17.45 20.97 -7.50
CA ALA A 175 -17.89 22.24 -6.93
C ALA A 175 -17.84 23.38 -7.97
N ALA A 176 -16.88 23.35 -8.89
CA ALA A 176 -16.72 24.33 -9.95
C ALA A 176 -17.51 24.00 -11.24
N GLU A 177 -18.00 22.76 -11.37
CA GLU A 177 -18.79 22.25 -12.51
C GLU A 177 -20.04 23.10 -12.73
N LYS A 178 -20.27 23.51 -13.98
CA LYS A 178 -21.50 24.22 -14.39
C LYS A 178 -22.68 23.25 -14.37
N GLU A 179 -23.91 23.77 -14.29
CA GLU A 179 -25.10 22.91 -14.22
C GLU A 179 -25.27 22.03 -15.46
N GLU A 180 -24.97 22.54 -16.66
CA GLU A 180 -25.03 21.78 -17.92
C GLU A 180 -24.03 20.59 -17.92
N GLU A 181 -22.77 20.84 -17.58
CA GLU A 181 -21.74 19.79 -17.46
C GLU A 181 -22.11 18.74 -16.40
N ARG A 182 -22.75 19.18 -15.31
CA ARG A 182 -23.23 18.31 -14.23
C ARG A 182 -24.36 17.40 -14.69
N GLU A 183 -25.30 17.90 -15.50
CA GLU A 183 -26.39 17.12 -16.07
C GLU A 183 -25.87 16.11 -17.09
N GLU A 184 -24.99 16.52 -18.01
CA GLU A 184 -24.35 15.62 -18.98
C GLU A 184 -23.61 14.47 -18.27
N ARG A 185 -22.80 14.77 -17.26
CA ARG A 185 -22.10 13.74 -16.48
C ARG A 185 -23.07 12.80 -15.76
N ARG A 186 -24.20 13.31 -15.24
CA ARG A 186 -25.22 12.47 -14.60
C ARG A 186 -25.89 11.56 -15.63
N ALA A 187 -26.22 12.06 -16.81
CA ALA A 187 -26.79 11.29 -17.90
C ALA A 187 -25.83 10.19 -18.38
N GLU A 188 -24.56 10.54 -18.62
CA GLU A 188 -23.52 9.57 -19.00
C GLU A 188 -23.33 8.49 -17.92
N ASN A 189 -23.24 8.88 -16.65
CA ASN A 189 -23.15 7.92 -15.55
C ASN A 189 -24.38 7.01 -15.47
N GLN A 190 -25.59 7.53 -15.72
CA GLN A 190 -26.80 6.72 -15.76
C GLN A 190 -26.75 5.70 -16.90
N PHE A 191 -26.39 6.16 -18.10
CA PHE A 191 -26.26 5.31 -19.29
C PHE A 191 -25.22 4.19 -19.09
N GLN A 192 -24.03 4.52 -18.57
CA GLN A 192 -22.98 3.54 -18.26
C GLN A 192 -23.45 2.52 -17.22
N MET A 193 -24.18 2.98 -16.19
CA MET A 193 -24.73 2.08 -15.17
C MET A 193 -25.84 1.18 -15.71
N GLU A 194 -26.59 1.62 -16.72
CA GLU A 194 -27.63 0.83 -17.39
C GLU A 194 -27.01 -0.26 -18.28
N LEU A 195 -26.02 0.08 -19.11
CA LEU A 195 -25.24 -0.90 -19.89
C LEU A 195 -24.64 -1.99 -19.01
N LEU A 196 -24.03 -1.62 -17.88
CA LEU A 196 -23.48 -2.58 -16.93
C LEU A 196 -24.55 -3.47 -16.27
N ARG A 197 -25.79 -2.99 -16.13
CA ARG A 197 -26.90 -3.81 -15.62
C ARG A 197 -27.35 -4.80 -16.67
N GLU A 198 -27.51 -4.36 -17.92
CA GLU A 198 -27.88 -5.23 -19.05
C GLU A 198 -26.86 -6.35 -19.23
N GLU A 199 -25.55 -6.02 -19.25
CA GLU A 199 -24.47 -7.00 -19.35
C GLU A 199 -24.50 -8.03 -18.20
N ARG A 200 -24.78 -7.57 -16.97
CA ARG A 200 -24.92 -8.48 -15.82
C ARG A 200 -26.12 -9.40 -15.97
N GLU A 201 -27.25 -8.89 -16.43
CA GLU A 201 -28.45 -9.70 -16.67
C GLU A 201 -28.21 -10.74 -17.77
N GLU A 202 -27.52 -10.38 -18.85
CA GLU A 202 -27.13 -11.31 -19.90
C GLU A 202 -26.20 -12.40 -19.38
N ASN A 203 -25.15 -12.02 -18.65
CA ASN A 203 -24.23 -12.97 -18.02
C ASN A 203 -24.97 -13.91 -17.04
N GLU A 204 -25.91 -13.39 -16.27
CA GLU A 204 -26.71 -14.20 -15.36
C GLU A 204 -27.64 -15.15 -16.11
N LYS A 205 -28.28 -14.70 -17.20
CA LYS A 205 -29.08 -15.55 -18.09
C LYS A 205 -28.24 -16.66 -18.70
N LEU A 206 -27.03 -16.34 -19.20
CA LEU A 206 -26.10 -17.31 -19.75
C LEU A 206 -25.69 -18.35 -18.71
N LEU A 207 -25.32 -17.91 -17.50
CA LEU A 207 -24.94 -18.81 -16.41
C LEU A 207 -26.11 -19.73 -16.02
N ARG A 208 -27.34 -19.20 -15.93
CA ARG A 208 -28.53 -20.02 -15.66
C ARG A 208 -28.77 -21.06 -16.77
N ALA A 209 -28.59 -20.69 -18.04
CA ALA A 209 -28.75 -21.61 -19.17
C ALA A 209 -27.68 -22.71 -19.15
N MET A 210 -26.42 -22.36 -18.87
CA MET A 210 -25.33 -23.33 -18.71
C MET A 210 -25.63 -24.32 -17.59
N ASN A 211 -26.01 -23.82 -16.40
CA ASN A 211 -26.36 -24.68 -15.27
C ASN A 211 -27.56 -25.58 -15.59
N ALA A 212 -28.56 -25.08 -16.34
CA ALA A 212 -29.72 -25.89 -16.73
C ALA A 212 -29.34 -27.04 -17.69
N LEU A 213 -28.41 -26.79 -18.62
CA LEU A 213 -27.87 -27.83 -19.51
C LEU A 213 -27.08 -28.87 -18.70
N GLU A 214 -26.19 -28.42 -17.80
CA GLU A 214 -25.42 -29.32 -16.92
C GLU A 214 -26.36 -30.18 -16.05
N HIS A 215 -27.39 -29.57 -15.46
CA HIS A 215 -28.42 -30.31 -14.71
C HIS A 215 -29.15 -31.33 -15.58
N ALA A 216 -29.51 -30.99 -16.83
CA ALA A 216 -30.17 -31.93 -17.74
C ALA A 216 -29.27 -33.11 -18.11
N GLU A 217 -27.98 -32.87 -18.33
CA GLU A 217 -26.97 -33.90 -18.58
C GLU A 217 -26.82 -34.84 -17.38
N ILE A 218 -26.74 -34.28 -16.17
CA ILE A 218 -26.67 -35.05 -14.91
C ILE A 218 -27.91 -35.92 -14.76
N ILE A 219 -29.11 -35.38 -14.99
CA ILE A 219 -30.37 -36.14 -14.90
C ILE A 219 -30.38 -37.28 -15.92
N LEU A 220 -30.00 -37.00 -17.17
CA LEU A 220 -29.96 -38.02 -18.22
C LEU A 220 -28.95 -39.13 -17.89
N ALA A 221 -27.78 -38.77 -17.34
CA ALA A 221 -26.78 -39.73 -16.88
C ALA A 221 -27.30 -40.57 -15.70
N ALA A 222 -27.96 -39.95 -14.73
CA ALA A 222 -28.56 -40.64 -13.59
C ALA A 222 -29.65 -41.62 -14.02
N CYS A 223 -30.53 -41.24 -14.94
CA CYS A 223 -31.58 -42.10 -15.50
C CYS A 223 -31.03 -43.33 -16.25
N LYS A 224 -29.81 -43.27 -16.81
CA LYS A 224 -29.16 -44.46 -17.40
C LYS A 224 -28.71 -45.48 -16.35
N THR A 225 -28.39 -45.01 -15.14
CA THR A 225 -27.84 -45.84 -14.06
C THR A 225 -28.87 -46.28 -13.02
N LEU A 226 -29.96 -45.53 -12.85
CA LEU A 226 -30.98 -45.77 -11.84
C LEU A 226 -32.27 -46.25 -12.48
N ALA A 227 -32.62 -47.53 -12.30
CA ALA A 227 -33.82 -48.14 -12.87
C ALA A 227 -35.13 -47.77 -12.12
N SER A 228 -35.02 -47.27 -10.88
CA SER A 228 -36.14 -46.86 -10.02
C SER A 228 -35.60 -46.05 -8.83
N GLU A 229 -36.21 -44.89 -8.53
CA GLU A 229 -35.83 -44.05 -7.37
C GLU A 229 -36.06 -44.78 -6.03
N ASP A 230 -37.02 -45.70 -5.98
CA ASP A 230 -37.33 -46.50 -4.77
C ASP A 230 -36.32 -47.62 -4.50
N ARG A 231 -35.37 -47.85 -5.42
CA ARG A 231 -34.34 -48.91 -5.34
C ARG A 231 -32.92 -48.36 -5.30
N VAL A 232 -32.75 -47.11 -4.87
CA VAL A 232 -31.40 -46.57 -4.61
C VAL A 232 -30.88 -47.19 -3.30
N LEU A 233 -29.83 -47.99 -3.41
CA LEU A 233 -29.07 -48.46 -2.25
C LEU A 233 -28.52 -47.23 -1.51
N LEU A 234 -28.90 -47.08 -0.24
CA LEU A 234 -28.42 -45.99 0.59
C LEU A 234 -26.89 -46.07 0.66
N HIS A 235 -26.21 -45.01 0.21
CA HIS A 235 -24.76 -44.95 0.28
C HIS A 235 -24.35 -44.74 1.74
N ASP A 236 -23.83 -45.78 2.37
CA ASP A 236 -23.30 -45.73 3.73
C ASP A 236 -21.78 -45.53 3.70
N CYS A 237 -21.32 -44.33 4.07
CA CYS A 237 -19.90 -44.01 4.22
C CYS A 237 -19.30 -44.56 5.53
N GLY A 238 -20.04 -45.32 6.33
CA GLY A 238 -19.59 -45.93 7.59
C GLY A 238 -19.41 -44.93 8.73
N LYS A 239 -18.85 -45.38 9.86
CA LYS A 239 -18.68 -44.55 11.07
C LYS A 239 -17.51 -43.55 10.93
N MET A 240 -17.69 -42.35 11.49
CA MET A 240 -16.67 -41.28 11.52
C MET A 240 -15.54 -41.58 12.52
N THR A 241 -14.70 -42.57 12.20
CA THR A 241 -13.68 -43.14 13.09
C THR A 241 -12.25 -42.94 12.59
N VAL A 242 -12.07 -42.55 11.32
CA VAL A 242 -10.73 -42.43 10.71
C VAL A 242 -10.17 -41.05 11.01
N THR A 243 -9.09 -40.98 11.79
CA THR A 243 -8.39 -39.74 12.06
C THR A 243 -7.41 -39.42 10.93
N CYS A 244 -7.46 -38.19 10.40
CA CYS A 244 -6.48 -37.72 9.42
C CYS A 244 -5.13 -37.44 10.11
N GLY A 245 -4.02 -37.91 9.54
CA GLY A 245 -2.68 -37.66 10.07
C GLY A 245 -2.21 -36.21 10.00
N GLU A 246 -2.79 -35.40 9.10
CA GLU A 246 -2.35 -34.00 8.90
C GLU A 246 -3.08 -33.02 9.84
N CYS A 247 -4.41 -33.14 9.96
CA CYS A 247 -5.23 -32.20 10.76
C CYS A 247 -5.92 -32.82 11.98
N ASN A 248 -5.72 -34.12 12.25
CA ASN A 248 -6.37 -34.88 13.34
C ASN A 248 -7.92 -34.89 13.30
N ALA A 249 -8.55 -34.34 12.26
CA ALA A 249 -9.99 -34.41 12.08
C ALA A 249 -10.44 -35.87 11.87
N ARG A 250 -11.63 -36.20 12.41
CA ARG A 250 -12.28 -37.49 12.18
C ARG A 250 -13.06 -37.46 10.87
N ASN A 251 -12.88 -38.48 10.04
CA ASN A 251 -13.51 -38.65 8.73
C ASN A 251 -14.26 -39.99 8.68
N LEU A 252 -15.18 -40.09 7.72
CA LEU A 252 -15.95 -41.30 7.45
C LEU A 252 -15.06 -42.36 6.77
N GLN A 253 -15.34 -43.63 7.00
CA GLN A 253 -14.52 -44.74 6.46
C GLN A 253 -14.60 -44.81 4.93
N GLY A 254 -15.79 -44.60 4.36
CA GLY A 254 -16.04 -44.65 2.91
C GLY A 254 -15.45 -43.46 2.13
N GLU A 255 -15.11 -42.38 2.82
CA GLU A 255 -14.46 -41.20 2.22
C GLU A 255 -12.92 -41.33 2.17
N ARG A 256 -12.37 -42.40 2.75
CA ARG A 256 -10.93 -42.61 2.84
C ARG A 256 -10.33 -42.82 1.44
N PRO A 257 -9.49 -41.91 0.94
CA PRO A 257 -8.85 -42.10 -0.35
C PRO A 257 -7.76 -43.16 -0.28
N THR A 258 -7.38 -43.74 -1.42
CA THR A 258 -6.35 -44.80 -1.51
C THR A 258 -4.98 -44.37 -0.99
N ASP A 259 -4.66 -43.07 -1.04
CA ASP A 259 -3.41 -42.50 -0.54
C ASP A 259 -3.44 -42.14 0.96
N ASN A 260 -4.54 -42.44 1.67
CA ASN A 260 -4.82 -42.05 3.06
C ASN A 260 -4.76 -40.54 3.33
N LYS A 261 -4.76 -39.70 2.28
CA LYS A 261 -4.69 -38.24 2.39
C LYS A 261 -6.01 -37.64 1.95
N PHE A 262 -6.81 -37.21 2.92
CA PHE A 262 -8.10 -36.58 2.66
C PHE A 262 -7.88 -35.24 1.92
N THR A 263 -8.47 -35.12 0.73
CA THR A 263 -8.50 -33.86 -0.05
C THR A 263 -9.16 -32.74 0.73
N GLN A 264 -10.20 -33.06 1.49
CA GLN A 264 -10.97 -32.10 2.28
C GLN A 264 -10.25 -31.67 3.57
N CYS A 265 -9.31 -32.47 4.07
CA CYS A 265 -8.42 -32.05 5.15
C CYS A 265 -7.18 -31.38 4.55
N TRP A 266 -7.16 -30.05 4.62
CA TRP A 266 -5.93 -29.26 4.42
C TRP A 266 -5.31 -29.44 3.03
N VAL A 267 -6.14 -29.83 2.04
CA VAL A 267 -5.72 -30.13 0.67
C VAL A 267 -4.56 -31.13 0.64
N LYS A 268 -4.71 -32.25 1.37
CA LYS A 268 -3.66 -33.27 1.55
C LYS A 268 -2.39 -32.73 2.22
N GLY A 269 -2.55 -31.82 3.19
CA GLY A 269 -1.46 -31.21 3.96
C GLY A 269 -0.75 -30.03 3.27
N LYS A 270 -1.26 -29.51 2.14
CA LYS A 270 -0.69 -28.33 1.47
C LYS A 270 -0.98 -27.02 2.19
N VAL A 271 -2.07 -26.95 2.94
CA VAL A 271 -2.49 -25.75 3.67
C VAL A 271 -2.28 -26.00 5.14
N ILE A 272 -1.46 -25.20 5.82
CA ILE A 272 -1.29 -25.26 7.28
C ILE A 272 -2.15 -24.15 7.91
N LEU A 273 -3.24 -24.52 8.59
CA LEU A 273 -4.02 -23.55 9.36
C LEU A 273 -3.45 -23.41 10.78
N PRO A 274 -3.47 -22.21 11.38
CA PRO A 274 -3.11 -22.07 12.78
C PRO A 274 -4.09 -22.86 13.65
N THR A 275 -3.59 -23.41 14.76
CA THR A 275 -4.43 -24.08 15.75
C THR A 275 -5.57 -23.16 16.18
N PRO A 276 -6.84 -23.63 16.19
CA PRO A 276 -7.95 -22.83 16.65
C PRO A 276 -7.70 -22.34 18.08
N LYS A 277 -8.11 -21.10 18.38
CA LYS A 277 -8.10 -20.61 19.76
C LYS A 277 -8.99 -21.51 20.61
N GLU A 278 -8.54 -21.80 21.83
CA GLU A 278 -9.33 -22.58 22.78
C GLU A 278 -10.66 -21.88 23.07
N CYS A 279 -11.74 -22.67 23.12
CA CYS A 279 -13.05 -22.16 23.49
C CYS A 279 -13.01 -21.73 24.97
N PRO A 280 -13.52 -20.53 25.33
CA PRO A 280 -13.54 -20.09 26.72
C PRO A 280 -14.30 -21.07 27.62
N HIS A 281 -13.74 -21.34 28.81
CA HIS A 281 -14.25 -22.34 29.76
C HIS A 281 -15.76 -22.23 30.06
N PRO A 282 -16.33 -21.03 30.33
CA PRO A 282 -17.77 -20.92 30.61
C PRO A 282 -18.63 -21.41 29.44
N LEU A 283 -18.20 -21.18 28.20
CA LEU A 283 -18.92 -21.61 27.01
C LEU A 283 -18.77 -23.11 26.76
N VAL A 284 -17.62 -23.70 27.07
CA VAL A 284 -17.39 -25.16 26.97
C VAL A 284 -18.36 -25.91 27.88
N GLU A 285 -18.46 -25.53 29.15
CA GLU A 285 -19.36 -26.19 30.11
C GLU A 285 -20.84 -26.07 29.69
N LEU A 286 -21.23 -24.92 29.13
CA LEU A 286 -22.59 -24.70 28.63
C LEU A 286 -22.90 -25.58 27.41
N LEU A 287 -21.93 -25.78 26.51
CA LEU A 287 -22.11 -26.58 25.29
C LEU A 287 -22.01 -28.09 25.55
N GLN A 288 -21.24 -28.51 26.56
CA GLN A 288 -21.07 -29.92 26.93
C GLN A 288 -22.13 -30.43 27.92
N ASN A 289 -23.02 -29.55 28.39
CA ASN A 289 -24.04 -29.82 29.41
C ASN A 289 -23.52 -30.04 30.83
N ASP A 290 -22.32 -29.55 31.12
CA ASP A 290 -21.69 -29.67 32.45
C ASP A 290 -22.00 -28.47 33.36
N HIS A 291 -22.53 -27.38 32.80
CA HIS A 291 -22.93 -26.19 33.57
C HIS A 291 -24.36 -26.33 34.15
N PRO A 292 -24.65 -25.86 35.38
CA PRO A 292 -26.00 -25.93 35.99
C PRO A 292 -27.11 -25.27 35.17
N LYS A 293 -26.77 -24.29 34.33
CA LYS A 293 -27.70 -23.58 33.44
C LYS A 293 -27.64 -24.06 31.98
N ALA A 294 -26.87 -25.11 31.66
CA ALA A 294 -26.66 -25.56 30.29
C ALA A 294 -27.97 -25.93 29.58
N ILE A 295 -28.90 -26.62 30.25
CA ILE A 295 -30.20 -26.97 29.67
C ILE A 295 -31.00 -25.71 29.29
N ALA A 296 -31.04 -24.73 30.18
CA ALA A 296 -31.73 -23.45 29.92
C ALA A 296 -31.04 -22.65 28.80
N PHE A 297 -29.69 -22.71 28.74
CA PHE A 297 -28.91 -22.12 27.66
C PHE A 297 -29.21 -22.78 26.32
N MET A 298 -29.10 -24.10 26.22
CA MET A 298 -29.33 -24.86 24.98
C MET A 298 -30.76 -24.69 24.46
N THR A 299 -31.74 -24.64 25.35
CA THR A 299 -33.15 -24.39 24.98
C THR A 299 -33.34 -23.02 24.32
N LYS A 300 -32.56 -22.00 24.73
CA LYS A 300 -32.66 -20.61 24.25
C LYS A 300 -31.37 -20.11 23.59
N ILE A 301 -30.57 -20.99 23.02
CA ILE A 301 -29.21 -20.66 22.54
C ILE A 301 -29.24 -19.55 21.48
N ARG A 302 -30.28 -19.53 20.65
CA ARG A 302 -30.47 -18.46 19.64
C ARG A 302 -30.69 -17.10 20.29
N ASN A 303 -31.47 -17.02 21.37
CA ASN A 303 -31.75 -15.78 22.07
C ASN A 303 -30.48 -15.23 22.74
N TYR A 304 -29.70 -16.08 23.42
CA TYR A 304 -28.41 -15.67 23.98
C TYR A 304 -27.45 -15.19 22.88
N ASN A 305 -27.30 -15.94 21.78
CA ASN A 305 -26.44 -15.54 20.68
C ASN A 305 -26.87 -14.22 20.03
N SER A 306 -28.19 -14.02 19.83
CA SER A 306 -28.73 -12.77 19.30
C SER A 306 -28.57 -11.60 20.26
N ALA A 307 -28.70 -11.82 21.58
CA ALA A 307 -28.53 -10.78 22.60
C ALA A 307 -27.09 -10.24 22.68
N HIS A 308 -26.11 -11.05 22.32
CA HIS A 308 -24.69 -10.70 22.30
C HIS A 308 -24.14 -10.42 20.89
N ALA A 309 -24.99 -10.38 19.85
CA ALA A 309 -24.57 -10.10 18.49
C ALA A 309 -24.11 -8.63 18.34
N PHE A 310 -23.06 -8.40 17.54
CA PHE A 310 -22.57 -7.05 17.21
C PHE A 310 -23.35 -6.38 16.09
N ALA A 311 -23.89 -7.18 15.17
CA ALA A 311 -24.58 -6.68 13.99
C ALA A 311 -25.97 -7.30 13.90
N SER A 312 -26.93 -6.52 13.42
CA SER A 312 -28.21 -7.06 12.96
C SER A 312 -28.15 -7.36 11.47
N LEU A 313 -28.86 -8.42 11.06
CA LEU A 313 -29.09 -8.70 9.65
C LEU A 313 -30.32 -7.91 9.20
N VAL A 314 -30.15 -7.01 8.25
CA VAL A 314 -31.27 -6.30 7.62
C VAL A 314 -31.43 -6.84 6.20
N ALA A 315 -32.63 -7.34 5.92
CA ALA A 315 -32.96 -7.97 4.67
C ALA A 315 -34.44 -7.73 4.34
N ASN A 316 -34.77 -7.58 3.05
CA ASN A 316 -36.15 -7.59 2.61
C ASN A 316 -36.63 -9.04 2.52
N ILE A 317 -37.37 -9.49 3.53
CA ILE A 317 -37.86 -10.85 3.63
C ILE A 317 -39.21 -10.95 2.91
N SER A 318 -39.26 -11.76 1.88
CA SER A 318 -40.50 -12.20 1.24
C SER A 318 -40.79 -13.65 1.60
N SER A 319 -42.05 -13.95 1.87
CA SER A 319 -42.50 -15.34 1.95
C SER A 319 -42.70 -15.88 0.53
N PRO A 320 -42.20 -17.07 0.20
CA PRO A 320 -42.47 -17.68 -1.09
C PRO A 320 -43.99 -17.88 -1.27
N PRO A 321 -44.53 -17.66 -2.48
CA PRO A 321 -45.97 -17.63 -2.73
C PRO A 321 -46.69 -19.01 -2.65
N ARG A 322 -45.95 -20.11 -2.46
CA ARG A 322 -46.50 -21.48 -2.48
C ARG A 322 -46.27 -22.19 -1.14
N ARG A 323 -47.13 -23.19 -0.85
CA ARG A 323 -46.93 -24.13 0.26
C ARG A 323 -45.77 -25.07 -0.08
N GLY A 324 -44.75 -25.06 0.76
CA GLY A 324 -43.57 -25.93 0.74
C GLY A 324 -42.88 -25.90 2.11
N PRO A 325 -41.75 -26.61 2.28
CA PRO A 325 -40.96 -26.53 3.51
C PRO A 325 -40.63 -25.07 3.87
N TYR A 326 -40.58 -24.72 5.16
CA TYR A 326 -40.35 -23.34 5.59
C TYR A 326 -39.03 -22.80 5.04
N CYS A 327 -39.11 -21.81 4.15
CA CYS A 327 -37.96 -21.09 3.62
C CYS A 327 -38.24 -19.58 3.62
N PHE A 328 -37.26 -18.79 4.07
CA PHE A 328 -37.29 -17.32 4.00
C PHE A 328 -36.52 -16.89 2.76
N ARG A 329 -37.13 -16.04 1.92
CA ARG A 329 -36.48 -15.52 0.71
C ARG A 329 -36.07 -14.08 0.94
N ILE A 330 -34.77 -13.82 0.89
CA ILE A 330 -34.21 -12.47 0.94
C ILE A 330 -34.13 -11.94 -0.48
N HIS A 331 -34.77 -10.79 -0.73
CA HIS A 331 -34.63 -10.07 -2.00
C HIS A 331 -33.66 -8.89 -1.87
N GLY A 332 -32.85 -8.69 -2.90
CA GLY A 332 -31.89 -7.60 -2.97
C GLY A 332 -30.61 -7.86 -2.18
N GLN A 333 -29.95 -6.79 -1.76
CA GLN A 333 -28.68 -6.84 -1.04
C GLN A 333 -28.92 -7.10 0.45
N VAL A 334 -28.13 -8.01 1.02
CA VAL A 334 -28.06 -8.24 2.47
C VAL A 334 -27.13 -7.20 3.07
N TYR A 335 -27.62 -6.47 4.09
CA TYR A 335 -26.79 -5.53 4.83
C TYR A 335 -26.64 -5.99 6.28
N HIS A 336 -25.40 -6.01 6.77
CA HIS A 336 -25.13 -6.10 8.19
C HIS A 336 -25.19 -4.67 8.76
N ASN A 337 -26.21 -4.40 9.57
CA ASN A 337 -26.32 -3.12 10.25
C ASN A 337 -25.51 -3.17 11.55
N THR A 338 -24.31 -2.60 11.48
CA THR A 338 -23.37 -2.38 12.58
C THR A 338 -23.38 -0.93 13.07
N LYS A 339 -24.22 -0.06 12.50
CA LYS A 339 -24.20 1.36 12.83
C LYS A 339 -24.56 1.53 14.29
N PRO A 340 -23.76 2.30 15.05
CA PRO A 340 -24.20 2.74 16.34
C PRO A 340 -25.48 3.56 16.17
N PHE A 341 -26.54 3.28 16.92
CA PHE A 341 -27.60 4.29 17.00
C PHE A 341 -26.93 5.54 17.61
N GLY A 342 -27.13 6.71 16.98
CA GLY A 342 -26.67 7.99 17.53
C GLY A 342 -27.22 8.24 18.95
N PRO A 343 -27.04 9.44 19.53
CA PRO A 343 -27.18 9.72 20.98
C PRO A 343 -28.57 9.47 21.64
N ASN A 344 -29.50 8.77 20.99
CA ASN A 344 -30.66 8.15 21.62
C ASN A 344 -30.25 6.99 22.53
N THR A 345 -29.87 7.33 23.76
CA THR A 345 -29.51 6.42 24.87
C THR A 345 -30.66 5.51 25.33
N ASN A 346 -31.88 5.68 24.82
CA ASN A 346 -33.07 5.02 25.36
C ASN A 346 -33.32 3.60 24.83
N ASN A 347 -32.59 3.12 23.82
CA ASN A 347 -32.78 1.76 23.27
C ASN A 347 -31.52 1.24 22.56
N LEU A 348 -30.41 1.14 23.30
CA LEU A 348 -29.14 0.62 22.79
C LEU A 348 -29.28 -0.87 22.41
N ARG A 349 -28.77 -1.26 21.24
CA ARG A 349 -28.84 -2.64 20.73
C ARG A 349 -27.57 -3.04 19.98
N TYR A 350 -27.29 -4.34 19.95
CA TYR A 350 -26.18 -4.91 19.19
C TYR A 350 -24.82 -4.30 19.57
N ALA A 351 -24.06 -3.78 18.59
CA ALA A 351 -22.78 -3.10 18.79
C ALA A 351 -22.83 -2.00 19.87
N ASP A 352 -23.97 -1.30 20.00
CA ASP A 352 -24.12 -0.20 20.96
C ASP A 352 -23.91 -0.63 22.41
N LEU A 353 -24.27 -1.88 22.72
CA LEU A 353 -24.16 -2.44 24.07
C LEU A 353 -22.71 -2.58 24.52
N TYR A 354 -21.75 -2.55 23.60
CA TYR A 354 -20.33 -2.65 23.91
C TYR A 354 -19.67 -1.28 24.15
N PHE A 355 -20.35 -0.18 23.85
CA PHE A 355 -19.92 1.18 24.21
C PHE A 355 -20.28 1.57 25.64
N VAL A 356 -21.29 0.92 26.23
CA VAL A 356 -21.67 1.14 27.63
C VAL A 356 -21.04 0.11 28.58
N ASP A 357 -21.13 0.39 29.88
CA ASP A 357 -20.67 -0.54 30.90
C ASP A 357 -21.46 -1.88 30.86
N ALA A 358 -20.87 -2.92 31.45
CA ALA A 358 -21.45 -4.27 31.41
C ALA A 358 -22.81 -4.37 32.14
N ALA A 359 -23.03 -3.54 33.17
CA ALA A 359 -24.25 -3.57 33.96
C ALA A 359 -25.42 -2.97 33.16
N GLN A 360 -25.23 -1.77 32.59
CA GLN A 360 -26.16 -1.10 31.71
C GLN A 360 -26.45 -1.94 30.46
N ALA A 361 -25.43 -2.53 29.83
CA ALA A 361 -25.61 -3.43 28.69
C ALA A 361 -26.53 -4.61 29.04
N SER A 362 -26.37 -5.18 30.23
CA SER A 362 -27.18 -6.31 30.71
C SER A 362 -28.63 -5.90 30.99
N GLU A 363 -28.86 -4.69 31.49
CA GLU A 363 -30.20 -4.13 31.65
C GLU A 363 -30.91 -3.94 30.30
N PHE A 364 -30.25 -3.34 29.31
CA PHE A 364 -30.81 -3.20 27.96
C PHE A 364 -31.11 -4.56 27.31
N ARG A 365 -30.26 -5.57 27.53
CA ARG A 365 -30.54 -6.94 27.09
C ARG A 365 -31.74 -7.54 27.80
N ALA A 366 -31.91 -7.30 29.10
CA ALA A 366 -33.03 -7.81 29.87
C ALA A 366 -34.37 -7.15 29.49
N LEU A 367 -34.35 -5.87 29.08
CA LEU A 367 -35.52 -5.14 28.60
C LEU A 367 -36.02 -5.61 27.22
N SER A 368 -35.20 -6.33 26.46
CA SER A 368 -35.61 -6.85 25.16
C SER A 368 -36.64 -7.97 25.31
N THR A 369 -37.82 -7.78 24.70
CA THR A 369 -38.90 -8.79 24.67
C THR A 369 -38.45 -10.13 24.10
N SER A 370 -37.49 -10.11 23.17
CA SER A 370 -36.92 -11.32 22.56
C SER A 370 -36.10 -12.15 23.55
N ASN A 371 -35.64 -11.56 24.66
CA ASN A 371 -34.86 -12.25 25.68
C ASN A 371 -35.74 -12.75 26.84
N GLY A 372 -37.07 -12.72 26.67
CA GLY A 372 -38.04 -13.20 27.65
C GLY A 372 -37.71 -14.60 28.18
N GLY A 373 -37.52 -14.70 29.50
CA GLY A 373 -37.18 -15.94 30.20
C GLY A 373 -35.78 -16.50 29.91
N CYS A 374 -34.84 -15.69 29.42
CA CYS A 374 -33.41 -15.99 29.50
C CYS A 374 -32.92 -15.74 30.94
N CYS A 375 -31.94 -16.51 31.40
CA CYS A 375 -31.35 -16.31 32.72
C CYS A 375 -30.44 -15.08 32.69
N ARG A 376 -30.79 -14.05 33.48
CA ARG A 376 -30.04 -12.79 33.56
C ARG A 376 -28.58 -13.00 33.96
N ASN A 377 -28.33 -13.75 35.03
CA ASN A 377 -26.98 -14.02 35.52
C ASN A 377 -26.12 -14.72 34.45
N LEU A 378 -26.73 -15.53 33.58
CA LEU A 378 -26.00 -16.18 32.48
C LEU A 378 -25.68 -15.20 31.34
N MET A 379 -26.57 -14.25 31.04
CA MET A 379 -26.28 -13.18 30.08
C MET A 379 -25.12 -12.30 30.57
N GLU A 380 -25.08 -11.99 31.87
CA GLU A 380 -24.00 -11.21 32.48
C GLU A 380 -22.66 -11.97 32.41
N GLU A 381 -22.66 -13.27 32.70
CA GLU A 381 -21.48 -14.13 32.60
C GLU A 381 -20.93 -14.23 31.17
N LEU A 382 -21.83 -14.39 30.18
CA LEU A 382 -21.46 -14.39 28.77
C LEU A 382 -20.93 -13.03 28.30
N ASP A 383 -21.49 -11.92 28.80
CA ASP A 383 -20.98 -10.58 28.49
C ASP A 383 -19.57 -10.37 29.05
N ALA A 384 -19.33 -10.77 30.30
CA ALA A 384 -18.02 -10.68 30.93
C ALA A 384 -16.96 -11.48 30.15
N MET A 385 -17.30 -12.73 29.79
CA MET A 385 -16.46 -13.58 28.96
C MET A 385 -16.13 -12.93 27.61
N LEU A 386 -17.13 -12.34 26.93
CA LEU A 386 -16.91 -11.66 25.65
C LEU A 386 -16.03 -10.43 25.80
N ARG A 387 -16.25 -9.60 26.83
CA ARG A 387 -15.44 -8.41 27.10
C ARG A 387 -13.98 -8.75 27.42
N GLU A 388 -13.72 -9.92 27.99
CA GLU A 388 -12.36 -10.39 28.31
C GLU A 388 -11.66 -11.04 27.11
N LYS A 389 -12.34 -11.92 26.38
CA LYS A 389 -11.70 -12.80 25.38
C LYS A 389 -11.90 -12.38 23.93
N ASN A 390 -12.93 -11.59 23.61
CA ASN A 390 -13.28 -11.24 22.23
C ASN A 390 -12.55 -9.96 21.78
N SER A 391 -11.67 -10.08 20.79
CA SER A 391 -10.90 -8.97 20.23
C SER A 391 -11.76 -7.86 19.62
N TYR A 392 -12.96 -8.17 19.13
CA TYR A 392 -13.85 -7.16 18.57
C TYR A 392 -14.39 -6.22 19.65
N VAL A 393 -14.68 -6.73 20.86
CA VAL A 393 -15.10 -5.88 21.97
C VAL A 393 -14.03 -4.84 22.31
N ALA A 394 -12.76 -5.22 22.25
CA ALA A 394 -11.65 -4.30 22.46
C ALA A 394 -11.61 -3.19 21.39
N ILE A 395 -11.88 -3.53 20.12
CA ILE A 395 -11.96 -2.55 19.03
C ILE A 395 -13.07 -1.53 19.29
N TYR A 396 -14.27 -1.99 19.68
CA TYR A 396 -15.38 -1.08 19.99
C TYR A 396 -15.07 -0.13 21.17
N LYS A 397 -14.31 -0.57 22.17
CA LYS A 397 -13.83 0.32 23.24
C LYS A 397 -12.86 1.39 22.74
N ILE A 398 -11.92 1.03 21.86
CA ILE A 398 -10.98 1.99 21.27
C ILE A 398 -11.72 2.98 20.37
N MET A 399 -12.70 2.50 19.58
CA MET A 399 -13.53 3.37 18.75
C MET A 399 -14.27 4.42 19.58
N LEU A 400 -14.74 4.08 20.78
CA LEU A 400 -15.36 5.04 21.69
C LEU A 400 -14.39 6.15 22.10
N GLN A 401 -13.15 5.78 22.47
CA GLN A 401 -12.12 6.74 22.88
C GLN A 401 -11.78 7.72 21.74
N VAL A 402 -11.64 7.20 20.52
CA VAL A 402 -11.40 8.04 19.33
C VAL A 402 -12.58 8.97 19.05
N LEU A 403 -13.82 8.48 19.17
CA LEU A 403 -15.02 9.30 19.00
C LEU A 403 -15.11 10.40 20.07
N GLU A 404 -14.76 10.10 21.33
CA GLU A 404 -14.74 11.10 22.41
C GLU A 404 -13.62 12.15 22.21
N GLU A 405 -12.52 11.79 21.56
CA GLU A 405 -11.42 12.69 21.20
C GLU A 405 -11.74 13.58 19.99
N GLU A 406 -12.40 13.05 18.97
CA GLU A 406 -12.78 13.79 17.75
C GLU A 406 -13.93 14.77 17.95
N TYR A 407 -14.82 14.51 18.92
CA TYR A 407 -15.98 15.35 19.24
C TYR A 407 -15.79 16.22 20.50
N ARG A 408 -14.56 16.30 21.03
CA ARG A 408 -14.12 17.33 21.98
C ARG A 408 -13.66 18.58 21.25
#